data_AF-A0A4Q2YM60-F1
#
_entry.id   AF-A0A4Q2YM60-F1
#
_cell.length_a   1.000
_cell.length_b   1.000
_cell.length_c   1.000
_cell.angle_alpha   90.00
_cell.angle_beta   90.00
_cell.angle_gamma   90.00
#
_symmetry.space_group_name_H-M   'P 1'
#
loop_
_entity.id
_entity.type
_entity.pdbx_description
1 polymer ?
#
loop_
_entity_poly.entity_id
_entity_poly.type
_entity_poly.pdbx_seq_one_letter_code
_entity_poly.pdbx_strand_id
1 'polypeptide(L)'
;MPDSWKTLDEFRLADLEAVRILLRGDSVIDWHRLNFESPQAIRDFVLAHELNPENPEDRERMAVVKDEAIAYLKRHFEYPIPKPVVQATTEELVEMACKAGGHRQVCACSILKCMHIIHHLDGRELLFMLPLSDQEVFQLVEEKVYRIIGNMLASGFPITEFVGGRKHRDSLYTKLLSKEDTIASQVYDKLRFRIVTKSESDVFPVLEYLTRKLVPFNYVIPGQSINSIFQFAAYCREQPKLRPMLKEMQAGKDEEFTP
;
A
#
# COMPACT_ATOMS: atom_id res chain seq x y z
N MET A 1 17.67 -9.38 14.09
CA MET A 1 17.83 -10.43 13.05
C MET A 1 17.52 -9.77 11.72
N PRO A 2 18.22 -10.06 10.62
CA PRO A 2 17.75 -9.60 9.32
C PRO A 2 16.32 -10.12 9.11
N ASP A 3 15.42 -9.25 8.64
CA ASP A 3 14.02 -9.61 8.40
C ASP A 3 13.99 -10.72 7.34
N SER A 4 13.61 -11.93 7.74
CA SER A 4 13.45 -13.06 6.83
C SER A 4 12.22 -12.86 5.95
N TRP A 5 12.31 -13.31 4.70
CA TRP A 5 11.19 -13.29 3.77
C TRP A 5 10.22 -14.44 4.03
N LYS A 6 8.92 -14.19 3.83
CA LYS A 6 7.90 -15.24 4.00
C LYS A 6 7.87 -16.15 2.79
N THR A 7 8.03 -17.43 3.03
CA THR A 7 7.66 -18.46 2.06
C THR A 7 6.14 -18.51 1.87
N LEU A 8 5.66 -19.07 0.76
CA LEU A 8 4.22 -19.16 0.49
C LEU A 8 3.44 -19.85 1.62
N ASP A 9 4.05 -20.80 2.34
CA ASP A 9 3.42 -21.52 3.45
C ASP A 9 3.17 -20.64 4.69
N GLU A 10 3.91 -19.53 4.81
CA GLU A 10 3.80 -18.54 5.88
C GLU A 10 2.83 -17.41 5.57
N PHE A 11 2.30 -17.35 4.34
CA PHE A 11 1.33 -16.34 3.96
C PHE A 11 0.08 -16.42 4.82
N ARG A 12 -0.46 -15.24 5.11
CA ARG A 12 -1.76 -15.03 5.77
C ARG A 12 -2.71 -14.34 4.81
N LEU A 13 -3.98 -14.26 5.19
CA LEU A 13 -5.00 -13.62 4.35
C LEU A 13 -4.65 -12.15 4.03
N ALA A 14 -4.16 -11.40 5.02
CA ALA A 14 -3.70 -10.01 4.80
C ALA A 14 -2.56 -9.90 3.78
N ASP A 15 -1.61 -10.83 3.80
CA ASP A 15 -0.48 -10.84 2.87
C ASP A 15 -0.98 -11.09 1.43
N LEU A 16 -1.88 -12.08 1.28
CA LEU A 16 -2.45 -12.41 -0.01
C LEU A 16 -3.32 -11.28 -0.58
N GLU A 17 -4.12 -10.62 0.26
CA GLU A 17 -4.90 -9.45 -0.15
C GLU A 17 -4.02 -8.26 -0.55
N ALA A 18 -2.94 -7.99 0.20
CA ALA A 18 -1.98 -6.95 -0.13
C ALA A 18 -1.30 -7.21 -1.47
N VAL A 19 -0.79 -8.43 -1.70
CA VAL A 19 -0.20 -8.84 -2.99
C VAL A 19 -1.22 -8.74 -4.12
N ARG A 20 -2.47 -9.16 -3.88
CA ARG A 20 -3.56 -9.04 -4.87
C ARG A 20 -3.80 -7.58 -5.26
N ILE A 21 -3.84 -6.65 -4.31
CA ILE A 21 -3.96 -5.22 -4.63
C ILE A 21 -2.81 -4.77 -5.51
N LEU A 22 -1.57 -5.12 -5.20
CA LEU A 22 -0.42 -4.69 -6.02
C LEU A 22 -0.52 -5.22 -7.45
N LEU A 23 -0.98 -6.46 -7.62
CA LEU A 23 -1.11 -7.09 -8.94
C LEU A 23 -2.32 -6.57 -9.74
N ARG A 24 -3.45 -6.24 -9.08
CA ARG A 24 -4.70 -5.85 -9.74
C ARG A 24 -4.90 -4.35 -9.85
N GLY A 25 -4.38 -3.59 -8.88
CA GLY A 25 -4.66 -2.16 -8.77
C GLY A 25 -6.11 -1.87 -8.40
N ASP A 26 -6.73 -2.73 -7.59
CA ASP A 26 -8.06 -2.46 -7.03
C ASP A 26 -7.98 -1.38 -5.95
N SER A 27 -9.09 -0.70 -5.70
CA SER A 27 -9.18 0.30 -4.64
C SER A 27 -9.30 -0.34 -3.25
N VAL A 28 -8.44 0.07 -2.33
CA VAL A 28 -8.54 -0.29 -0.90
C VAL A 28 -9.77 0.35 -0.23
N ILE A 29 -10.36 1.39 -0.83
CA ILE A 29 -11.56 2.06 -0.30
C ILE A 29 -12.76 1.12 -0.26
N ASP A 30 -12.79 0.07 -1.09
CA ASP A 30 -13.91 -0.88 -1.11
C ASP A 30 -13.79 -1.98 -0.06
N TRP A 31 -12.68 -2.04 0.69
CA TRP A 31 -12.46 -3.06 1.70
C TRP A 31 -13.44 -2.94 2.87
N HIS A 32 -13.97 -4.07 3.32
CA HIS A 32 -14.94 -4.11 4.41
C HIS A 32 -14.27 -4.16 5.77
N ARG A 33 -13.06 -4.73 5.86
CA ARG A 33 -12.24 -4.87 7.06
C ARG A 33 -10.75 -4.95 6.71
N LEU A 34 -9.91 -4.91 7.73
CA LEU A 34 -8.50 -5.30 7.63
C LEU A 34 -8.33 -6.74 8.14
N ASN A 35 -7.26 -7.42 7.74
CA ASN A 35 -7.01 -8.82 8.11
C ASN A 35 -5.71 -9.00 8.93
N PHE A 36 -5.28 -7.96 9.66
CA PHE A 36 -4.12 -8.08 10.54
C PHE A 36 -4.44 -8.94 11.77
N GLU A 37 -3.52 -9.83 12.12
CA GLU A 37 -3.72 -10.81 13.19
C GLU A 37 -2.97 -10.49 14.49
N SER A 38 -2.12 -9.45 14.50
CA SER A 38 -1.32 -9.11 15.68
C SER A 38 -1.08 -7.61 15.82
N PRO A 39 -0.91 -7.10 17.07
CA PRO A 39 -0.51 -5.71 17.30
C PRO A 39 0.82 -5.36 16.61
N GLN A 40 1.74 -6.31 16.49
CA GLN A 40 3.00 -6.09 15.78
C GLN A 40 2.78 -5.89 14.27
N ALA A 41 1.88 -6.65 13.64
CA ALA A 41 1.56 -6.44 12.22
C ALA A 41 0.92 -5.07 11.97
N ILE A 42 0.09 -4.59 12.90
CA ILE A 42 -0.48 -3.24 12.86
C ILE A 42 0.62 -2.19 12.99
N ARG A 43 1.54 -2.38 13.94
CA ARG A 43 2.69 -1.47 14.13
C ARG A 43 3.57 -1.41 12.89
N ASP A 44 3.91 -2.57 12.30
CA ASP A 44 4.69 -2.66 11.07
C ASP A 44 4.00 -1.91 9.92
N PHE A 45 2.67 -2.03 9.80
CA PHE A 45 1.88 -1.31 8.79
C PHE A 45 1.94 0.20 8.99
N VAL A 46 1.80 0.70 10.22
CA VAL A 46 1.91 2.14 10.52
C VAL A 46 3.32 2.65 10.22
N LEU A 47 4.37 1.91 10.61
CA LEU A 47 5.75 2.25 10.30
C LEU A 47 6.03 2.27 8.79
N ALA A 48 5.38 1.41 8.00
CA ALA A 48 5.51 1.40 6.55
C ALA A 48 4.99 2.68 5.88
N HIS A 49 4.16 3.46 6.58
CA HIS A 49 3.71 4.79 6.17
C HIS A 49 4.72 5.90 6.51
N GLU A 50 5.91 5.56 7.01
CA GLU A 50 6.90 6.50 7.56
C GLU A 50 6.33 7.30 8.75
N LEU A 51 5.47 6.67 9.55
CA LEU A 51 4.90 7.23 10.78
C LEU A 51 5.31 6.36 11.96
N ASN A 52 6.09 6.91 12.89
CA ASN A 52 6.52 6.21 14.10
C ASN A 52 5.65 6.59 15.30
N PRO A 53 4.83 5.68 15.85
CA PRO A 53 3.98 5.98 17.02
C PRO A 53 4.72 6.46 18.27
N GLU A 54 6.02 6.15 18.39
CA GLU A 54 6.87 6.58 19.49
C GLU A 54 7.45 7.99 19.27
N ASN A 55 7.37 8.52 18.05
CA ASN A 55 7.74 9.90 17.75
C ASN A 55 6.53 10.81 18.05
N PRO A 56 6.67 11.80 18.96
CA PRO A 56 5.58 12.72 19.30
C PRO A 56 5.03 13.50 18.09
N GLU A 57 5.86 13.87 17.13
CA GLU A 57 5.45 14.63 15.93
C GLU A 57 4.59 13.76 15.00
N ASP A 58 5.00 12.51 14.77
CA ASP A 58 4.23 11.56 13.97
C ASP A 58 2.91 11.19 14.67
N ARG A 59 2.94 11.08 16.00
CA ARG A 59 1.74 10.85 16.82
C ARG A 59 0.73 11.98 16.67
N GLU A 60 1.20 13.23 16.76
CA GLU A 60 0.38 14.41 16.57
C GLU A 60 -0.16 14.48 15.15
N ARG A 61 0.69 14.28 14.14
CA ARG A 61 0.25 14.28 12.73
C ARG A 61 -0.85 13.25 12.47
N MET A 62 -0.69 12.03 13.00
CA MET A 62 -1.72 10.99 12.91
C MET A 62 -3.03 11.41 13.61
N ALA A 63 -2.95 12.07 14.77
CA ALA A 63 -4.12 12.55 15.50
C ALA A 63 -4.85 13.66 14.73
N VAL A 64 -4.11 14.63 14.15
CA VAL A 64 -4.68 15.71 13.33
C VAL A 64 -5.47 15.14 12.15
N VAL A 65 -4.88 14.22 11.38
CA VAL A 65 -5.56 13.59 10.23
C VAL A 65 -6.80 12.79 10.68
N LYS A 66 -6.71 12.07 11.80
CA LYS A 66 -7.84 11.34 12.38
C LYS A 66 -8.98 12.28 12.77
N ASP A 67 -8.66 13.38 13.47
CA ASP A 67 -9.65 14.33 13.95
C ASP A 67 -10.34 15.06 12.79
N GLU A 68 -9.59 15.39 11.74
CA GLU A 68 -10.15 15.93 10.50
C GLU A 68 -11.09 14.93 9.81
N ALA A 69 -10.68 13.65 9.70
CA ALA A 69 -11.52 12.60 9.15
C ALA A 69 -12.84 12.43 9.94
N ILE A 70 -12.77 12.44 11.27
CA ILE A 70 -13.94 12.37 12.16
C ILE A 70 -14.84 13.60 11.97
N ALA A 71 -14.25 14.80 11.92
CA ALA A 71 -14.99 16.04 11.73
C ALA A 71 -15.69 16.08 10.36
N TYR A 72 -15.01 15.63 9.31
CA TYR A 72 -15.58 15.48 7.97
C TYR A 72 -16.79 14.55 7.97
N LEU A 73 -16.65 13.34 8.53
CA LEU A 73 -17.72 12.34 8.61
C LEU A 73 -18.94 12.85 9.39
N LYS A 74 -18.71 13.51 10.53
CA LYS A 74 -19.80 14.09 11.33
C LYS A 74 -20.52 15.23 10.63
N ARG A 75 -19.77 16.15 10.00
CA ARG A 75 -20.33 17.35 9.34
C ARG A 75 -21.13 17.01 8.09
N HIS A 76 -20.66 16.07 7.28
CA HIS A 76 -21.24 15.82 5.96
C HIS A 76 -22.19 14.63 5.89
N PHE A 77 -22.11 13.70 6.85
CA PHE A 77 -22.92 12.48 6.87
C PHE A 77 -23.69 12.26 8.17
N GLU A 78 -23.63 13.21 9.11
CA GLU A 78 -24.19 13.07 10.47
C GLU A 78 -23.77 11.75 11.13
N TYR A 79 -22.56 11.30 10.82
CA TYR A 79 -22.14 9.92 11.05
C TYR A 79 -22.02 9.63 12.56
N PRO A 80 -22.78 8.66 13.12
CA PRO A 80 -22.87 8.45 14.56
C PRO A 80 -21.66 7.66 15.09
N ILE A 81 -20.54 8.34 15.33
CA ILE A 81 -19.29 7.71 15.77
C ILE A 81 -19.29 7.54 17.31
N PRO A 82 -19.19 6.30 17.85
CA PRO A 82 -19.14 6.07 19.29
C PRO A 82 -17.90 6.70 19.95
N LYS A 83 -18.06 7.19 21.19
CA LYS A 83 -16.95 7.81 21.97
C LYS A 83 -15.67 6.96 22.04
N PRO A 84 -15.73 5.62 22.25
CA PRO A 84 -14.51 4.80 22.24
C PRO A 84 -13.76 4.80 20.90
N VAL A 85 -14.46 4.98 19.78
CA VAL A 85 -13.84 5.05 18.44
C VAL A 85 -13.19 6.42 18.23
N VAL A 86 -13.82 7.50 18.69
CA VAL A 86 -13.25 8.86 18.63
C VAL A 86 -11.94 8.95 19.44
N GLN A 87 -11.93 8.35 20.63
CA GLN A 87 -10.79 8.38 21.54
C GLN A 87 -9.66 7.43 21.14
N ALA A 88 -9.90 6.51 20.21
CA ALA A 88 -8.93 5.53 19.78
C ALA A 88 -7.71 6.17 19.12
N THR A 89 -6.52 5.60 19.34
CA THR A 89 -5.35 5.91 18.53
C THR A 89 -5.49 5.31 17.12
N THR A 90 -4.59 5.68 16.20
CA THR A 90 -4.57 5.11 14.85
C THR A 90 -4.40 3.59 14.87
N GLU A 91 -3.52 3.06 15.73
CA GLU A 91 -3.31 1.62 15.89
C GLU A 91 -4.57 0.92 16.41
N GLU A 92 -5.22 1.52 17.41
CA GLU A 92 -6.48 0.99 17.96
C GLU A 92 -7.61 1.04 16.93
N LEU A 93 -7.66 2.06 16.05
CA LEU A 93 -8.59 2.08 14.92
C LEU A 93 -8.31 0.95 13.93
N VAL A 94 -7.05 0.71 13.58
CA VAL A 94 -6.67 -0.44 12.73
C VAL A 94 -7.06 -1.75 13.39
N GLU A 95 -6.84 -1.91 14.70
CA GLU A 95 -7.24 -3.10 15.45
C GLU A 95 -8.76 -3.29 15.44
N MET A 96 -9.54 -2.21 15.65
CA MET A 96 -11.00 -2.24 15.56
C MET A 96 -11.48 -2.58 14.15
N ALA A 97 -10.79 -2.10 13.11
CA ALA A 97 -11.09 -2.40 11.71
C ALA A 97 -10.80 -3.86 11.33
N CYS A 98 -9.98 -4.59 12.11
CA CYS A 98 -9.73 -6.02 11.91
C CYS A 98 -10.81 -6.93 12.51
N LYS A 99 -11.63 -6.43 13.43
CA LYS A 99 -12.65 -7.24 14.12
C LYS A 99 -13.77 -7.64 13.16
N ALA A 100 -14.45 -8.75 13.45
CA ALA A 100 -15.56 -9.21 12.61
C ALA A 100 -16.85 -8.45 12.97
N GLY A 101 -17.25 -7.53 12.09
CA GLY A 101 -18.55 -6.85 12.12
C GLY A 101 -18.78 -5.90 13.29
N GLY A 102 -19.99 -5.32 13.31
CA GLY A 102 -20.45 -4.39 14.33
C GLY A 102 -20.16 -2.92 14.04
N HIS A 103 -20.93 -2.04 14.67
CA HIS A 103 -20.91 -0.60 14.40
C HIS A 103 -19.52 0.04 14.60
N ARG A 104 -18.79 -0.36 15.66
CA ARG A 104 -17.45 0.18 15.93
C ARG A 104 -16.44 -0.14 14.83
N GLN A 105 -16.51 -1.33 14.26
CA GLN A 105 -15.64 -1.76 13.17
C GLN A 105 -15.94 -0.97 11.89
N VAL A 106 -17.22 -0.82 11.55
CA VAL A 106 -17.65 -0.01 10.39
C VAL A 106 -17.22 1.45 10.56
N CYS A 107 -17.35 2.01 11.77
CA CYS A 107 -16.86 3.37 12.05
C CYS A 107 -15.34 3.47 11.90
N ALA A 108 -14.58 2.53 12.47
CA ALA A 108 -13.13 2.52 12.37
C ALA A 108 -12.65 2.43 10.91
N CYS A 109 -13.22 1.52 10.11
CA CYS A 109 -12.94 1.42 8.69
C CYS A 109 -13.27 2.72 7.94
N SER A 110 -14.41 3.34 8.23
CA SER A 110 -14.82 4.59 7.58
C SER A 110 -13.85 5.74 7.92
N ILE A 111 -13.42 5.85 9.18
CA ILE A 111 -12.44 6.84 9.60
C ILE A 111 -11.09 6.59 8.90
N LEU A 112 -10.58 5.36 8.89
CA LEU A 112 -9.31 5.02 8.23
C LEU A 112 -9.33 5.32 6.73
N LYS A 113 -10.46 5.06 6.05
CA LYS A 113 -10.63 5.42 4.63
C LYS A 113 -10.58 6.93 4.42
N CYS A 114 -11.26 7.71 5.26
CA CYS A 114 -11.17 9.17 5.20
C CYS A 114 -9.76 9.67 5.52
N MET A 115 -9.09 9.13 6.53
CA MET A 115 -7.71 9.47 6.87
C MET A 115 -6.76 9.22 5.69
N HIS A 116 -6.92 8.08 5.01
CA HIS A 116 -6.13 7.75 3.83
C HIS A 116 -6.30 8.77 2.70
N ILE A 117 -7.54 9.19 2.40
CA ILE A 117 -7.81 10.20 1.37
C ILE A 117 -7.24 11.57 1.76
N ILE A 118 -7.47 12.02 3.00
CA ILE A 118 -6.95 13.29 3.52
C ILE A 118 -5.42 13.29 3.45
N HIS A 119 -4.78 12.20 3.92
CA HIS A 119 -3.32 12.08 3.87
C HIS A 119 -2.75 12.20 2.45
N HIS A 120 -3.41 11.59 1.45
CA HIS A 120 -2.98 11.72 0.05
C HIS A 120 -3.19 13.14 -0.50
N LEU A 121 -4.28 13.81 -0.12
CA LEU A 121 -4.53 15.19 -0.52
C LEU A 121 -3.45 16.12 0.07
N ASP A 122 -3.23 16.04 1.38
CA ASP A 122 -2.20 16.81 2.08
C ASP A 122 -0.81 16.58 1.48
N GLY A 123 -0.46 15.31 1.21
CA GLY A 123 0.82 14.97 0.59
C GLY A 123 0.99 15.56 -0.81
N ARG A 124 -0.11 15.62 -1.60
CA ARG A 124 -0.11 16.24 -2.92
C ARG A 124 0.04 17.76 -2.83
N GLU A 125 -0.61 18.41 -1.88
CA GLU A 125 -0.49 19.84 -1.64
C GLU A 125 0.91 20.21 -1.14
N LEU A 126 1.47 19.42 -0.21
CA LEU A 126 2.82 19.59 0.32
C LEU A 126 3.88 19.58 -0.78
N LEU A 127 3.73 18.74 -1.80
CA LEU A 127 4.66 18.71 -2.95
C LEU A 127 4.78 20.08 -3.64
N PHE A 128 3.73 20.92 -3.60
CA PHE A 128 3.75 22.26 -4.19
C PHE A 128 4.14 23.36 -3.19
N MET A 129 4.03 23.10 -1.89
CA MET A 129 4.32 24.08 -0.83
C MET A 129 5.74 23.96 -0.27
N LEU A 130 6.33 22.77 -0.30
CA LEU A 130 7.66 22.54 0.25
C LEU A 130 8.73 23.21 -0.62
N PRO A 131 9.76 23.82 0.00
CA PRO A 131 10.89 24.40 -0.73
C PRO A 131 11.88 23.30 -1.18
N LEU A 132 11.36 22.21 -1.72
CA LEU A 132 12.12 21.07 -2.24
C LEU A 132 11.89 20.95 -3.74
N SER A 133 12.97 20.73 -4.48
CA SER A 133 12.89 20.37 -5.89
C SER A 133 12.41 18.93 -6.06
N ASP A 134 11.83 18.63 -7.24
CA ASP A 134 11.53 17.26 -7.67
C ASP A 134 12.75 16.33 -7.49
N GLN A 135 13.97 16.83 -7.71
CA GLN A 135 15.20 16.03 -7.61
C GLN A 135 15.53 15.62 -6.18
N GLU A 136 15.32 16.51 -5.21
CA GLU A 136 15.53 16.22 -3.78
C GLU A 136 14.51 15.20 -3.29
N VAL A 137 13.24 15.37 -3.66
CA VAL A 137 12.19 14.39 -3.34
C VAL A 137 12.52 13.03 -3.96
N PHE A 138 12.99 12.99 -5.21
CA PHE A 138 13.38 11.75 -5.86
C PHE A 138 14.58 11.07 -5.21
N GLN A 139 15.55 11.84 -4.73
CA GLN A 139 16.70 11.30 -4.02
C GLN A 139 16.26 10.59 -2.73
N LEU A 140 15.34 11.19 -1.96
CA LEU A 140 14.79 10.56 -0.75
C LEU A 140 14.10 9.22 -1.05
N VAL A 141 13.32 9.17 -2.13
CA VAL A 141 12.65 7.93 -2.59
C VAL A 141 13.68 6.89 -3.03
N GLU A 142 14.67 7.28 -3.84
CA GLU A 142 15.73 6.39 -4.32
C GLU A 142 16.51 5.79 -3.14
N GLU A 143 16.98 6.62 -2.19
CA GLU A 143 17.72 6.16 -1.01
C GLU A 143 16.94 5.11 -0.21
N LYS A 144 15.63 5.33 0.01
CA LYS A 144 14.76 4.33 0.65
C LYS A 144 14.69 3.04 -0.16
N VAL A 145 14.42 3.12 -1.46
CA VAL A 145 14.30 1.94 -2.33
C VAL A 145 15.61 1.15 -2.34
N TYR A 146 16.75 1.80 -2.58
CA TYR A 146 18.06 1.14 -2.59
C TYR A 146 18.40 0.50 -1.25
N ARG A 147 18.07 1.15 -0.12
CA ARG A 147 18.26 0.58 1.22
C ARG A 147 17.44 -0.70 1.41
N ILE A 148 16.15 -0.67 1.06
CA ILE A 148 15.26 -1.83 1.21
C ILE A 148 15.70 -2.98 0.29
N ILE A 149 16.00 -2.71 -0.98
CA ILE A 149 16.46 -3.72 -1.93
C ILE A 149 17.83 -4.28 -1.52
N GLY A 150 18.74 -3.43 -1.04
CA GLY A 150 20.03 -3.87 -0.49
C GLY A 150 19.85 -4.86 0.67
N ASN A 151 18.90 -4.60 1.58
CA ASN A 151 18.56 -5.52 2.66
C ASN A 151 17.94 -6.83 2.14
N MET A 152 17.12 -6.78 1.10
CA MET A 152 16.55 -7.98 0.47
C MET A 152 17.66 -8.86 -0.15
N LEU A 153 18.59 -8.26 -0.90
CA LEU A 153 19.72 -8.98 -1.49
C LEU A 153 20.63 -9.58 -0.40
N ALA A 154 20.92 -8.82 0.66
CA ALA A 154 21.71 -9.31 1.80
C ALA A 154 21.00 -10.46 2.56
N SER A 155 19.67 -10.49 2.55
CA SER A 155 18.85 -11.53 3.19
C SER A 155 18.56 -12.72 2.26
N GLY A 156 19.16 -12.75 1.07
CA GLY A 156 19.07 -13.88 0.15
C GLY A 156 17.73 -14.00 -0.60
N PHE A 157 17.03 -12.89 -0.82
CA PHE A 157 15.84 -12.90 -1.67
C PHE A 157 16.19 -13.41 -3.08
N PRO A 158 15.26 -14.10 -3.76
CA PRO A 158 15.44 -14.65 -5.12
C PRO A 158 15.38 -13.56 -6.21
N ILE A 159 16.17 -12.50 -6.08
CA ILE A 159 16.28 -11.39 -7.03
C ILE A 159 17.54 -11.58 -7.88
N THR A 160 17.38 -11.61 -9.19
CA THR A 160 18.49 -11.79 -10.16
C THR A 160 18.97 -10.47 -10.74
N GLU A 161 18.09 -9.48 -10.85
CA GLU A 161 18.42 -8.15 -11.39
C GLU A 161 17.60 -7.09 -10.65
N PHE A 162 18.26 -5.96 -10.36
CA PHE A 162 17.61 -4.75 -9.91
C PHE A 162 18.13 -3.55 -10.69
N VAL A 163 17.24 -2.81 -11.34
CA VAL A 163 17.58 -1.60 -12.10
C VAL A 163 16.69 -0.46 -11.65
N GLY A 164 17.29 0.56 -11.05
CA GLY A 164 16.65 1.86 -10.81
C GLY A 164 17.00 2.84 -11.91
N GLY A 165 16.07 3.74 -12.24
CA GLY A 165 16.35 4.79 -13.21
C GLY A 165 15.34 5.93 -13.16
N ARG A 166 15.86 7.14 -13.36
CA ARG A 166 15.06 8.32 -13.67
C ARG A 166 14.75 8.32 -15.15
N LYS A 167 13.51 8.64 -15.52
CA LYS A 167 13.16 8.74 -16.93
C LYS A 167 13.78 10.01 -17.53
N HIS A 168 14.51 9.86 -18.63
CA HIS A 168 15.12 11.00 -19.33
C HIS A 168 14.03 11.95 -19.85
N ARG A 169 14.31 13.27 -19.84
CA ARG A 169 13.36 14.30 -20.29
C ARG A 169 12.87 14.06 -21.71
N ASP A 170 13.74 13.62 -22.62
CA ASP A 170 13.35 13.35 -24.00
C ASP A 170 12.31 12.23 -24.11
N SER A 171 12.43 11.16 -23.30
CA SER A 171 11.43 10.10 -23.25
C SER A 171 10.10 10.57 -22.66
N LEU A 172 10.12 11.59 -21.80
CA LEU A 172 8.90 12.26 -21.33
C LEU A 172 8.27 13.11 -22.43
N TYR A 173 9.07 13.87 -23.17
CA TYR A 173 8.59 14.66 -24.31
C TYR A 173 7.93 13.78 -25.35
N THR A 174 8.58 12.69 -25.78
CA THR A 174 7.98 11.74 -26.74
C THR A 174 6.67 11.15 -26.23
N LYS A 175 6.58 10.80 -24.93
CA LYS A 175 5.35 10.26 -24.32
C LYS A 175 4.22 11.28 -24.28
N LEU A 176 4.50 12.55 -23.97
CA LEU A 176 3.50 13.62 -23.94
C LEU A 176 3.03 13.97 -25.36
N LEU A 177 3.94 13.93 -26.34
CA LEU A 177 3.60 14.13 -27.75
C LEU A 177 2.73 13.00 -28.32
N SER A 178 2.80 11.79 -27.75
CA SER A 178 2.03 10.63 -28.24
C SER A 178 0.71 10.39 -27.50
N LYS A 179 0.31 11.26 -26.56
CA LYS A 179 -0.96 11.16 -25.83
C LYS A 179 -1.91 12.27 -26.27
N GLU A 180 -3.19 11.95 -26.41
CA GLU A 180 -4.22 12.95 -26.72
C GLU A 180 -4.38 13.97 -25.58
N ASP A 181 -4.22 13.51 -24.33
CA ASP A 181 -4.03 14.39 -23.16
C ASP A 181 -2.56 14.80 -23.04
N THR A 182 -2.24 15.96 -23.58
CA THR A 182 -0.89 16.57 -23.59
C THR A 182 -0.52 17.27 -22.28
N ILE A 183 -1.42 17.31 -21.30
CA ILE A 183 -1.20 17.98 -20.01
C ILE A 183 -0.23 17.14 -19.17
N ALA A 184 0.94 17.71 -18.83
CA ALA A 184 2.00 17.05 -18.06
C ALA A 184 1.64 16.69 -16.61
N SER A 185 0.40 16.91 -16.17
CA SER A 185 -0.01 16.91 -14.76
C SER A 185 -0.06 15.53 -14.09
N GLN A 186 0.05 14.44 -14.87
CA GLN A 186 -0.05 13.06 -14.36
C GLN A 186 1.07 12.13 -14.89
N VAL A 187 2.32 12.60 -14.93
CA VAL A 187 3.45 11.69 -15.16
C VAL A 187 3.82 10.99 -13.85
N TYR A 188 3.25 9.80 -13.63
CA TYR A 188 3.57 8.95 -12.48
C TYR A 188 4.93 8.23 -12.61
N ASP A 189 5.48 8.09 -13.82
CA ASP A 189 6.68 7.28 -14.12
C ASP A 189 7.98 8.10 -14.21
N LYS A 190 8.12 9.16 -13.41
CA LYS A 190 9.37 9.94 -13.35
C LYS A 190 10.52 9.14 -12.71
N LEU A 191 10.19 8.31 -11.72
CA LEU A 191 11.06 7.29 -11.13
C LEU A 191 10.55 5.90 -11.48
N ARG A 192 11.45 5.02 -11.89
CA ARG A 192 11.11 3.63 -12.18
C ARG A 192 12.16 2.69 -11.63
N PHE A 193 11.69 1.62 -11.01
CA PHE A 193 12.51 0.51 -10.55
C PHE A 193 12.02 -0.77 -11.20
N ARG A 194 12.96 -1.64 -11.57
CA ARG A 194 12.72 -2.98 -12.08
C ARG A 194 13.37 -3.96 -11.14
N ILE A 195 12.60 -4.94 -10.67
CA ILE A 195 13.06 -6.08 -9.90
C ILE A 195 12.77 -7.32 -10.76
N VAL A 196 13.78 -8.15 -11.00
CA VAL A 196 13.63 -9.43 -11.70
C VAL A 196 13.85 -10.54 -10.69
N THR A 197 12.89 -11.44 -10.58
CA THR A 197 12.98 -12.61 -9.70
C THR A 197 13.53 -13.81 -10.46
N LYS A 198 14.03 -14.81 -9.73
CA LYS A 198 14.58 -16.04 -10.32
C LYS A 198 13.51 -16.87 -11.04
N SER A 199 12.29 -16.89 -10.50
CA SER A 199 11.13 -17.58 -11.08
C SER A 199 9.84 -16.81 -10.86
N GLU A 200 8.76 -17.22 -11.53
CA GLU A 200 7.42 -16.64 -11.34
C GLU A 200 6.90 -16.82 -9.91
N SER A 201 7.18 -17.98 -9.29
CA SER A 201 6.75 -18.25 -7.92
C SER A 201 7.40 -17.36 -6.86
N ASP A 202 8.59 -16.84 -7.18
CA ASP A 202 9.35 -15.94 -6.32
C ASP A 202 8.77 -14.51 -6.26
N VAL A 203 7.84 -14.17 -7.17
CA VAL A 203 7.20 -12.84 -7.22
C VAL A 203 6.39 -12.58 -5.95
N PHE A 204 5.66 -13.58 -5.43
CA PHE A 204 4.78 -13.40 -4.27
C PHE A 204 5.55 -12.99 -3.01
N PRO A 205 6.59 -13.72 -2.56
CA PRO A 205 7.40 -13.31 -1.42
C PRO A 205 8.05 -11.93 -1.56
N VAL A 206 8.51 -11.61 -2.77
CA VAL A 206 9.09 -10.29 -3.07
C VAL A 206 8.04 -9.20 -2.92
N LEU A 207 6.86 -9.37 -3.52
CA LEU A 207 5.76 -8.41 -3.42
C LEU A 207 5.28 -8.25 -1.97
N GLU A 208 5.05 -9.35 -1.24
CA GLU A 208 4.64 -9.30 0.18
C GLU A 208 5.60 -8.46 1.00
N TYR A 209 6.91 -8.68 0.85
CA TYR A 209 7.89 -7.93 1.60
C TYR A 209 7.89 -6.44 1.22
N LEU A 210 7.76 -6.13 -0.08
CA LEU A 210 7.65 -4.74 -0.54
C LEU A 210 6.41 -4.05 0.03
N THR A 211 5.29 -4.76 0.19
CA THR A 211 4.08 -4.19 0.82
C THR A 211 4.28 -3.81 2.28
N ARG A 212 5.17 -4.52 2.97
CA ARG A 212 5.45 -4.28 4.40
C ARG A 212 6.52 -3.24 4.64
N LYS A 213 7.46 -3.07 3.70
CA LYS A 213 8.69 -2.29 3.96
C LYS A 213 8.90 -1.12 3.01
N LEU A 214 8.27 -1.12 1.84
CA LEU A 214 8.51 -0.09 0.81
C LEU A 214 7.24 0.68 0.44
N VAL A 215 6.21 -0.04 -0.03
CA VAL A 215 4.97 0.54 -0.55
C VAL A 215 3.78 -0.15 0.11
N PRO A 216 3.22 0.41 1.20
CA PRO A 216 1.99 -0.11 1.81
C PRO A 216 0.91 -0.37 0.77
N PHE A 217 0.15 -1.47 0.90
CA PHE A 217 -0.84 -1.85 -0.10
C PHE A 217 -1.87 -0.75 -0.38
N ASN A 218 -2.20 0.06 0.61
CA ASN A 218 -3.15 1.15 0.45
C ASN A 218 -2.61 2.31 -0.39
N TYR A 219 -1.30 2.39 -0.68
CA TYR A 219 -0.73 3.41 -1.58
C TYR A 219 -0.75 3.00 -3.06
N VAL A 220 -1.22 1.80 -3.37
CA VAL A 220 -1.41 1.39 -4.76
C VAL A 220 -2.49 2.27 -5.39
N ILE A 221 -2.11 2.90 -6.50
CA ILE A 221 -3.01 3.78 -7.25
C ILE A 221 -3.98 2.90 -8.03
N PRO A 222 -5.30 3.04 -7.82
CA PRO A 222 -6.26 2.20 -8.52
C PRO A 222 -6.17 2.34 -10.04
N GLY A 223 -6.24 1.21 -10.74
CA GLY A 223 -6.14 1.14 -12.21
C GLY A 223 -4.76 1.46 -12.80
N GLN A 224 -3.71 1.56 -11.98
CA GLN A 224 -2.33 1.77 -12.44
C GLN A 224 -1.42 0.55 -12.25
N SER A 225 -1.96 -0.58 -11.77
CA SER A 225 -1.28 -1.86 -11.78
C SER A 225 -1.61 -2.64 -13.03
N ILE A 226 -0.60 -3.31 -13.60
CA ILE A 226 -0.73 -4.18 -14.77
C ILE A 226 -0.05 -5.49 -14.41
N ASN A 227 -0.76 -6.62 -14.53
CA ASN A 227 -0.18 -7.93 -14.30
C ASN A 227 -0.20 -8.76 -15.58
N SER A 228 0.95 -8.83 -16.25
CA SER A 228 1.17 -9.68 -17.41
C SER A 228 2.03 -10.91 -17.11
N ILE A 229 2.28 -11.23 -15.84
CA ILE A 229 3.18 -12.32 -15.44
C ILE A 229 2.39 -13.64 -15.34
N PHE A 230 1.29 -13.66 -14.59
CA PHE A 230 0.46 -14.85 -14.39
C PHE A 230 -0.98 -14.50 -14.00
N GLN A 231 -1.90 -15.46 -14.14
CA GLN A 231 -3.27 -15.34 -13.63
C GLN A 231 -3.31 -15.60 -12.11
N PHE A 232 -3.58 -14.55 -11.33
CA PHE A 232 -3.53 -14.59 -9.86
C PHE A 232 -4.34 -15.75 -9.26
N ALA A 233 -5.62 -15.91 -9.61
CA ALA A 233 -6.44 -16.95 -9.01
C ALA A 233 -6.12 -18.36 -9.50
N ALA A 234 -5.70 -18.52 -10.76
CA ALA A 234 -5.23 -19.82 -11.26
C ALA A 234 -4.01 -20.26 -10.46
N TYR A 235 -3.02 -19.37 -10.32
CA TYR A 235 -1.83 -19.60 -9.51
C TYR A 235 -2.19 -19.95 -8.05
N CYS A 236 -3.05 -19.16 -7.41
CA CYS A 236 -3.45 -19.43 -6.02
C CYS A 236 -4.20 -20.75 -5.84
N ARG A 237 -4.96 -21.23 -6.84
CA ARG A 237 -5.66 -22.52 -6.79
C ARG A 237 -4.70 -23.71 -6.84
N GLU A 238 -3.56 -23.56 -7.49
CA GLU A 238 -2.51 -24.59 -7.57
C GLU A 238 -1.71 -24.71 -6.28
N GLN A 239 -1.65 -23.63 -5.47
CA GLN A 239 -0.91 -23.60 -4.22
C GLN A 239 -1.77 -24.08 -3.03
N PRO A 240 -1.39 -25.16 -2.31
CA PRO A 240 -2.19 -25.70 -1.20
C PRO A 240 -2.50 -24.69 -0.10
N LYS A 241 -1.55 -23.81 0.23
CA LYS A 241 -1.70 -22.79 1.27
C LYS A 241 -2.63 -21.64 0.86
N LEU A 242 -2.57 -21.19 -0.39
CA LEU A 242 -3.30 -20.01 -0.85
C LEU A 242 -4.74 -20.32 -1.25
N ARG A 243 -4.98 -21.53 -1.77
CA ARG A 243 -6.30 -22.00 -2.21
C ARG A 243 -7.44 -21.78 -1.21
N PRO A 244 -7.33 -22.11 0.09
CA PRO A 244 -8.41 -21.86 1.04
C PRO A 244 -8.69 -20.37 1.24
N MET A 245 -7.65 -19.53 1.23
CA MET A 245 -7.76 -18.08 1.46
C MET A 245 -8.54 -17.36 0.36
N LEU A 246 -8.52 -17.88 -0.88
CA LEU A 246 -9.28 -17.29 -2.00
C LEU A 246 -10.78 -17.10 -1.68
N LYS A 247 -11.36 -17.97 -0.85
CA LYS A 247 -12.78 -17.87 -0.45
C LYS A 247 -13.04 -16.80 0.61
N GLU A 248 -12.00 -16.39 1.32
CA GLU A 248 -12.06 -15.45 2.43
C GLU A 248 -11.68 -14.02 2.01
N MET A 249 -11.15 -13.85 0.79
CA MET A 249 -10.77 -12.56 0.23
C MET A 249 -12.00 -11.66 0.07
N GLN A 250 -11.82 -10.38 0.37
CA GLN A 250 -12.91 -9.40 0.39
C GLN A 250 -13.34 -8.94 -1.01
N ALA A 251 -12.47 -9.08 -2.01
CA ALA A 251 -12.74 -8.62 -3.37
C ALA A 251 -13.17 -9.79 -4.28
N GLY A 252 -14.35 -9.66 -4.88
CA GLY A 252 -15.01 -10.71 -5.64
C GLY A 252 -14.42 -10.99 -7.03
N LYS A 253 -14.48 -12.28 -7.40
CA LYS A 253 -14.30 -12.90 -8.73
C LYS A 253 -13.01 -12.55 -9.48
N ASP A 254 -11.92 -13.19 -9.08
CA ASP A 254 -10.72 -13.37 -9.91
C ASP A 254 -10.95 -14.48 -10.97
N GLU A 255 -11.92 -14.29 -11.87
CA GLU A 255 -12.27 -15.30 -12.88
C GLU A 255 -11.65 -15.06 -14.26
N GLU A 256 -11.09 -13.89 -14.54
CA GLU A 256 -10.59 -13.56 -15.88
C GLU A 256 -9.23 -12.86 -15.86
N PHE A 257 -8.50 -12.94 -16.99
CA PHE A 257 -7.37 -12.06 -17.31
C PHE A 257 -7.84 -10.63 -17.11
N THR A 258 -7.51 -10.04 -15.96
CA THR A 258 -7.66 -8.61 -15.78
C THR A 258 -6.36 -8.02 -16.33
N PRO A 259 -6.40 -7.21 -17.41
CA PRO A 259 -5.24 -6.45 -17.86
C PRO A 259 -4.61 -5.66 -16.72
#